data_AF-A0A8T6IEN9-F1
#
_entry.id   AF-A0A8T6IEN9-F1
#
_cell.length_a   1.000
_cell.length_b   1.000
_cell.length_c   1.000
_cell.angle_alpha   90.00
_cell.angle_beta   90.00
_cell.angle_gamma   90.00
#
_symmetry.space_group_name_H-M   'P 1'
#
loop_
_entity.id
_entity.type
_entity.pdbx_description
1 polymer ?
#
loop_
_entity_poly.entity_id
_entity_poly.type
_entity_poly.pdbx_seq_one_letter_code
_entity_poly.pdbx_strand_id
1 'polypeptide(L)'
;MTAITELGYVRFGVSSLEEWSAFATDLVGLEIGDDSEPGRLYLRSDQWHHRVVLEEDGTDDLIGMGVRVAGPAEFAAMQTHLSDLGVPYEVAAEELARERHVLEFLTLADPAGIPIELFHGPRVEAHRPFHPGRPMFTRFVTGDGGVGHVLLNHAGLDATYDFYRNLGMRGSLEYRMPMPDGNTLEFLFMHANSRDHTFAFGVPTGGK
;
A
#
# COMPACT_ATOMS: atom_id res chain seq x y z
N MET A 1 -7.68 -14.44 -15.00
CA MET A 1 -6.38 -14.29 -14.33
C MET A 1 -6.61 -13.33 -13.18
N THR A 2 -6.25 -13.74 -11.97
CA THR A 2 -6.38 -12.93 -10.76
C THR A 2 -5.17 -12.02 -10.65
N ALA A 3 -5.37 -10.73 -10.37
CA ALA A 3 -4.29 -9.78 -10.24
C ALA A 3 -4.64 -8.69 -9.21
N ILE A 4 -3.62 -8.15 -8.56
CA ILE A 4 -3.73 -6.89 -7.83
C ILE A 4 -4.15 -5.78 -8.80
N THR A 5 -5.13 -4.98 -8.40
CA THR A 5 -5.66 -3.88 -9.21
C THR A 5 -5.11 -2.53 -8.78
N GLU A 6 -4.72 -2.35 -7.52
CA GLU A 6 -4.18 -1.08 -7.01
C GLU A 6 -3.52 -1.27 -5.63
N LEU A 7 -2.61 -0.35 -5.28
CA LEU A 7 -2.30 -0.07 -3.87
C LEU A 7 -3.47 0.75 -3.32
N GLY A 8 -4.31 0.09 -2.52
CA GLY A 8 -5.54 0.65 -2.00
C GLY A 8 -5.31 1.62 -0.85
N TYR A 9 -4.53 1.19 0.15
CA TYR A 9 -4.14 2.01 1.30
C TYR A 9 -2.74 1.63 1.82
N VAL A 10 -2.16 2.50 2.63
CA VAL A 10 -0.90 2.25 3.36
C VAL A 10 -1.08 2.57 4.84
N ARG A 11 -0.35 1.86 5.69
CA ARG A 11 -0.37 2.01 7.15
C ARG A 11 1.04 2.34 7.63
N PHE A 12 1.18 3.39 8.43
CA PHE A 12 2.45 3.78 9.05
C PHE A 12 2.33 3.79 10.56
N GLY A 13 3.32 3.21 11.22
CA GLY A 13 3.57 3.43 12.64
C GLY A 13 4.33 4.74 12.78
N VAL A 14 3.92 5.60 13.70
CA VAL A 14 4.47 6.95 13.87
C VAL A 14 4.73 7.28 15.33
N SER A 15 5.70 8.15 15.59
CA SER A 15 6.04 8.62 16.94
C SER A 15 5.17 9.77 17.45
N SER A 16 4.51 10.52 16.57
CA SER A 16 3.65 11.65 16.94
C SER A 16 2.52 11.86 15.95
N LEU A 17 1.28 11.56 16.34
CA LEU A 17 0.12 11.88 15.49
C LEU A 17 -0.14 13.38 15.38
N GLU A 18 0.28 14.18 16.37
CA GLU A 18 0.14 15.64 16.31
C GLU A 18 0.97 16.23 15.16
N GLU A 19 2.25 15.85 15.07
CA GLU A 19 3.14 16.33 14.00
C GLU A 19 2.67 15.82 12.63
N TRP A 20 2.27 14.55 12.56
CA TRP A 20 1.76 13.96 11.33
C TRP A 20 0.43 14.56 10.88
N SER A 21 -0.46 14.89 11.82
CA SER A 21 -1.71 15.59 11.52
C SER A 21 -1.42 16.91 10.81
N ALA A 22 -0.57 17.75 11.39
CA ALA A 22 -0.19 19.04 10.81
C ALA A 22 0.48 18.88 9.44
N PHE A 23 1.39 17.91 9.29
CA PHE A 23 2.01 17.62 8.00
C PHE A 23 1.00 17.19 6.93
N ALA A 24 0.14 16.23 7.26
CA ALA A 24 -0.84 15.66 6.34
C ALA A 24 -1.88 16.70 5.89
N THR A 25 -2.37 17.54 6.79
CA THR A 25 -3.40 18.54 6.46
C THR A 25 -2.80 19.80 5.85
N ASP A 26 -1.79 20.39 6.50
CA ASP A 26 -1.37 21.77 6.20
C ASP A 26 -0.38 21.82 5.05
N LEU A 27 0.43 20.78 4.86
CA LEU A 27 1.39 20.68 3.76
C LEU A 27 0.86 19.83 2.62
N VAL A 28 0.40 18.61 2.89
CA VAL A 28 -0.03 17.69 1.83
C VAL A 28 -1.43 18.06 1.34
N GLY A 29 -2.36 18.32 2.26
CA GLY A 29 -3.76 18.63 1.96
C GLY A 29 -4.71 17.44 2.07
N LEU A 30 -4.29 16.37 2.76
CA LEU A 30 -5.16 15.24 3.11
C LEU A 30 -6.25 15.69 4.09
N GLU A 31 -7.35 14.95 4.13
CA GLU A 31 -8.45 15.15 5.07
C GLU A 31 -8.36 14.12 6.19
N ILE A 32 -8.52 14.55 7.44
CA ILE A 32 -8.65 13.63 8.58
C ILE A 32 -10.08 13.06 8.59
N GLY A 33 -10.20 11.74 8.63
CA GLY A 33 -11.47 11.03 8.68
C GLY A 33 -12.17 11.17 10.03
N ASP A 34 -13.51 11.22 10.02
CA ASP A 34 -14.32 11.41 11.23
C ASP A 34 -14.18 10.27 12.25
N ASP A 35 -13.89 9.06 11.77
CA ASP A 35 -13.68 7.86 12.59
C ASP A 35 -12.25 7.79 13.20
N SER A 36 -11.44 8.86 13.09
CA SER A 36 -10.13 8.95 13.73
C SER A 36 -10.24 9.06 15.25
N GLU A 37 -9.30 8.47 15.97
CA GLU A 37 -9.35 8.33 17.43
C GLU A 37 -7.97 8.51 18.08
N PRO A 38 -7.88 8.66 19.42
CA PRO A 38 -6.59 8.72 20.09
C PRO A 38 -5.72 7.50 19.73
N GLY A 39 -4.52 7.74 19.20
CA GLY A 39 -3.60 6.69 18.76
C GLY A 39 -3.80 6.22 17.32
N ARG A 40 -4.81 6.71 16.58
CA ARG A 40 -5.00 6.38 15.15
C ARG A 40 -5.64 7.49 14.33
N LEU A 41 -5.01 7.87 13.22
CA LEU A 41 -5.58 8.79 12.23
C LEU A 41 -5.89 8.07 10.92
N TYR A 42 -7.07 8.32 10.38
CA TYR A 42 -7.44 7.96 9.02
C TYR A 42 -7.31 9.17 8.12
N LEU A 43 -6.54 9.06 7.04
CA LEU A 43 -6.32 10.16 6.10
C LEU A 43 -6.93 9.83 4.73
N ARG A 44 -7.74 10.76 4.23
CA ARG A 44 -8.48 10.66 2.96
C ARG A 44 -7.84 11.54 1.91
N SER A 45 -7.89 11.07 0.67
CA SER A 45 -7.52 11.83 -0.54
C SER A 45 -8.58 11.76 -1.64
N ASP A 46 -9.64 10.97 -1.42
CA ASP A 46 -10.75 10.75 -2.35
C ASP A 46 -12.01 10.25 -1.62
N GLN A 47 -12.91 9.55 -2.34
CA GLN A 47 -14.18 9.06 -1.79
C GLN A 47 -14.02 7.84 -0.87
N TRP A 48 -12.85 7.21 -0.77
CA TRP A 48 -12.67 6.10 0.17
C TRP A 48 -12.73 6.60 1.61
N HIS A 49 -13.08 5.69 2.53
CA HIS A 49 -13.03 5.97 3.96
C HIS A 49 -11.64 6.46 4.39
N HIS A 50 -10.58 5.87 3.83
CA HIS A 50 -9.20 6.34 3.95
C HIS A 50 -8.33 5.77 2.83
N ARG A 51 -7.16 6.38 2.66
CA ARG A 51 -6.06 5.89 1.81
C ARG A 51 -4.74 5.74 2.58
N VAL A 52 -4.60 6.44 3.71
CA VAL A 52 -3.47 6.29 4.63
C VAL A 52 -4.01 6.14 6.05
N VAL A 53 -3.42 5.24 6.82
CA VAL A 53 -3.67 5.09 8.26
C VAL A 53 -2.37 5.37 8.99
N LEU A 54 -2.44 6.16 10.06
CA LEU A 54 -1.32 6.42 10.95
C LEU A 54 -1.65 5.87 12.33
N GLU A 55 -0.74 5.12 12.93
CA GLU A 55 -0.90 4.53 14.26
C GLU A 55 0.26 4.99 15.17
N GLU A 56 -0.07 5.52 16.35
CA GLU A 56 0.96 6.02 17.28
C GLU A 56 1.62 4.86 18.03
N ASP A 57 2.60 4.22 17.40
CA ASP A 57 3.32 3.06 17.94
C ASP A 57 4.84 3.29 18.08
N GLY A 58 5.34 4.45 17.63
CA GLY A 58 6.75 4.82 17.71
C GLY A 58 7.68 4.13 16.71
N THR A 59 7.16 3.38 15.73
CA THR A 59 7.98 2.65 14.75
C THR A 59 8.62 3.58 13.72
N ASP A 60 7.92 4.68 13.35
CA ASP A 60 8.31 5.60 12.27
C ASP A 60 8.65 4.86 10.95
N ASP A 61 7.82 3.87 10.59
CA ASP A 61 7.99 3.04 9.40
C ASP A 61 6.65 2.52 8.86
N LEU A 62 6.69 1.93 7.66
CA LEU A 62 5.57 1.23 7.05
C LEU A 62 5.24 -0.04 7.85
N ILE A 63 4.00 -0.14 8.33
CA ILE A 63 3.50 -1.29 9.09
C ILE A 63 2.49 -2.13 8.31
N GLY A 64 2.07 -1.70 7.11
CA GLY A 64 1.24 -2.49 6.22
C GLY A 64 0.89 -1.82 4.90
N MET A 65 0.72 -2.63 3.86
CA MET A 65 0.27 -2.20 2.53
C MET A 65 -1.00 -2.94 2.11
N GLY A 66 -2.10 -2.21 1.97
CA GLY A 66 -3.35 -2.74 1.44
C GLY A 66 -3.31 -2.86 -0.07
N VAL A 67 -3.27 -4.08 -0.61
CA VAL A 67 -3.34 -4.34 -2.07
C VAL A 67 -4.70 -4.92 -2.45
N ARG A 68 -5.36 -4.28 -3.41
CA ARG A 68 -6.73 -4.62 -3.76
C ARG A 68 -6.79 -5.69 -4.85
N VAL A 69 -7.72 -6.62 -4.73
CA VAL A 69 -8.24 -7.43 -5.84
C VAL A 69 -9.70 -7.06 -6.14
N ALA A 70 -10.17 -7.40 -7.34
CA ALA A 70 -11.46 -6.91 -7.85
C ALA A 70 -12.67 -7.29 -6.98
N GLY A 71 -12.70 -8.49 -6.40
CA GLY A 71 -13.81 -8.99 -5.61
C GLY A 71 -13.55 -10.34 -4.95
N PRO A 72 -14.59 -10.98 -4.39
CA PRO A 72 -14.46 -12.21 -3.61
C PRO A 72 -14.00 -13.41 -4.45
N ALA A 73 -14.35 -13.46 -5.75
CA ALA A 73 -13.89 -14.53 -6.64
C ALA A 73 -12.38 -14.44 -6.87
N GLU A 74 -11.86 -13.24 -7.15
CA GLU A 74 -10.43 -12.98 -7.27
C GLU A 74 -9.70 -13.21 -5.94
N PHE A 75 -10.31 -12.83 -4.82
CA PHE A 75 -9.76 -13.07 -3.49
C PHE A 75 -9.56 -14.58 -3.22
N ALA A 76 -10.58 -15.40 -3.44
CA ALA A 76 -10.49 -16.86 -3.29
C ALA A 76 -9.49 -17.50 -4.27
N ALA A 77 -9.44 -16.99 -5.51
CA ALA A 77 -8.48 -17.46 -6.50
C ALA A 77 -7.03 -17.09 -6.12
N MET A 78 -6.80 -15.92 -5.52
CA MET A 78 -5.47 -15.54 -5.02
C MET A 78 -5.05 -16.41 -3.84
N GLN A 79 -5.96 -16.73 -2.90
CA GLN A 79 -5.67 -17.68 -1.81
C GLN A 79 -5.21 -19.04 -2.33
N THR A 80 -5.92 -19.58 -3.33
CA THR A 80 -5.54 -20.84 -3.97
C THR A 80 -4.16 -20.72 -4.62
N HIS A 81 -3.93 -19.63 -5.35
CA HIS A 81 -2.65 -19.39 -6.02
C HIS A 81 -1.47 -19.26 -5.04
N LEU A 82 -1.64 -18.52 -3.95
CA LEU A 82 -0.64 -18.40 -2.89
C LEU A 82 -0.32 -19.76 -2.25
N SER A 83 -1.36 -20.59 -2.03
CA SER A 83 -1.22 -21.94 -1.48
C SER A 83 -0.41 -22.85 -2.42
N ASP A 84 -0.70 -22.80 -3.72
CA ASP A 84 0.02 -23.58 -4.75
C ASP A 84 1.50 -23.17 -4.85
N LEU A 85 1.80 -21.90 -4.60
CA LEU A 85 3.16 -21.36 -4.55
C LEU A 85 3.88 -21.61 -3.22
N GLY A 86 3.18 -22.11 -2.19
CA GLY A 86 3.71 -22.28 -0.84
C GLY A 86 4.00 -20.96 -0.13
N VAL A 87 3.36 -19.86 -0.52
CA VAL A 87 3.47 -18.56 0.15
C VAL A 87 2.57 -18.58 1.39
N PRO A 88 3.11 -18.36 2.61
CA PRO A 88 2.29 -18.32 3.81
C PRO A 88 1.40 -17.08 3.83
N TYR A 89 0.14 -17.28 4.21
CA TYR A 89 -0.81 -16.20 4.46
C TYR A 89 -1.80 -16.60 5.56
N GLU A 90 -2.45 -15.60 6.13
CA GLU A 90 -3.52 -15.78 7.11
C GLU A 90 -4.77 -15.01 6.69
N VAL A 91 -5.91 -15.69 6.57
CA VAL A 91 -7.19 -15.02 6.31
C VAL A 91 -7.66 -14.36 7.61
N ALA A 92 -7.92 -13.06 7.55
CA ALA A 92 -8.31 -12.31 8.73
C ALA A 92 -9.75 -12.61 9.15
N ALA A 93 -10.01 -12.52 10.46
CA ALA A 93 -11.36 -12.57 10.99
C ALA A 93 -12.21 -11.39 10.51
N GLU A 94 -13.53 -11.57 10.49
CA GLU A 94 -14.47 -10.54 10.02
C GLU A 94 -14.35 -9.24 10.84
N GLU A 95 -14.10 -9.34 12.15
CA GLU A 95 -13.89 -8.19 13.03
C GLU A 95 -12.69 -7.34 12.60
N LEU A 96 -11.58 -7.97 12.23
CA LEU A 96 -10.40 -7.27 11.71
C LEU A 96 -10.68 -6.65 10.34
N ALA A 97 -11.47 -7.32 9.49
CA ALA A 97 -11.82 -6.79 8.17
C ALA A 97 -12.68 -5.51 8.33
N ARG A 98 -13.61 -5.52 9.28
CA ARG A 98 -14.39 -4.33 9.66
C ARG A 98 -13.49 -3.21 10.19
N GLU A 99 -12.48 -3.51 11.01
CA GLU A 99 -11.49 -2.52 11.50
C GLU A 99 -10.66 -1.91 10.35
N ARG A 100 -10.36 -2.70 9.31
CA ARG A 100 -9.72 -2.22 8.07
C ARG A 100 -10.68 -1.54 7.11
N HIS A 101 -11.99 -1.54 7.40
CA HIS A 101 -13.04 -1.03 6.53
C HIS A 101 -13.02 -1.67 5.13
N VAL A 102 -12.81 -2.98 5.10
CA VAL A 102 -12.86 -3.83 3.89
C VAL A 102 -13.83 -4.99 4.12
N LEU A 103 -14.26 -5.67 3.06
CA LEU A 103 -15.17 -6.82 3.20
C LEU A 103 -14.42 -8.06 3.68
N GLU A 104 -13.28 -8.37 3.06
CA GLU A 104 -12.41 -9.47 3.44
C GLU A 104 -10.96 -9.07 3.15
N PHE A 105 -10.03 -9.58 3.95
CA PHE A 105 -8.60 -9.50 3.65
C PHE A 105 -7.83 -10.68 4.23
N LEU A 106 -6.63 -10.86 3.73
CA LEU A 106 -5.62 -11.76 4.27
C LEU A 106 -4.32 -10.99 4.47
N THR A 107 -3.50 -11.47 5.40
CA THR A 107 -2.15 -10.95 5.64
C THR A 107 -1.13 -11.90 5.03
N LEU A 108 -0.08 -11.33 4.45
CA LEU A 108 1.11 -12.03 4.00
C LEU A 108 2.31 -11.09 4.11
N ALA A 109 3.51 -11.60 3.83
CA ALA A 109 4.70 -10.78 3.73
C ALA A 109 5.38 -11.01 2.38
N ASP A 110 6.00 -9.96 1.84
CA ASP A 110 6.87 -10.09 0.68
C ASP A 110 8.21 -10.80 1.05
N PRO A 111 9.09 -11.08 0.08
CA PRO A 111 10.37 -11.72 0.34
C PRO A 111 11.31 -10.96 1.30
N ALA A 112 11.11 -9.65 1.45
CA ALA A 112 11.85 -8.80 2.40
C ALA A 112 11.18 -8.70 3.77
N GLY A 113 10.04 -9.36 3.98
CA GLY A 113 9.27 -9.32 5.22
C GLY A 113 8.32 -8.13 5.33
N ILE A 114 8.09 -7.38 4.24
CA ILE A 114 7.21 -6.22 4.24
C ILE A 114 5.75 -6.70 4.36
N PRO A 115 4.98 -6.21 5.35
CA PRO A 115 3.61 -6.66 5.56
C PRO A 115 2.67 -6.20 4.44
N ILE A 116 1.92 -7.15 3.88
CA ILE A 116 0.91 -6.94 2.85
C ILE A 116 -0.46 -7.39 3.39
N GLU A 117 -1.48 -6.57 3.18
CA GLU A 117 -2.88 -6.86 3.43
C GLU A 117 -3.59 -6.97 2.06
N LEU A 118 -3.78 -8.18 1.54
CA LEU A 118 -4.50 -8.39 0.28
C LEU A 118 -6.00 -8.41 0.55
N PHE A 119 -6.78 -7.56 -0.11
CA PHE A 119 -8.17 -7.33 0.25
C PHE A 119 -9.10 -7.08 -0.94
N HIS A 120 -10.42 -7.10 -0.69
CA HIS A 120 -11.42 -6.55 -1.60
C HIS A 120 -12.53 -5.79 -0.87
N GLY A 121 -13.33 -5.03 -1.62
CA GLY A 121 -14.49 -4.31 -1.09
C GLY A 121 -14.15 -3.19 -0.09
N PRO A 122 -13.39 -2.16 -0.48
CA PRO A 122 -13.13 -1.01 0.40
C PRO A 122 -14.42 -0.24 0.73
N ARG A 123 -14.53 0.30 1.94
CA ARG A 123 -15.59 1.25 2.31
C ARG A 123 -15.41 2.55 1.51
N VAL A 124 -16.43 2.87 0.69
CA VAL A 124 -16.52 4.11 -0.07
C VAL A 124 -17.59 5.01 0.51
N GLU A 125 -17.25 6.25 0.82
CA GLU A 125 -18.12 7.27 1.39
C GLU A 125 -18.59 8.26 0.32
N ALA A 126 -19.25 7.76 -0.72
CA ALA A 126 -19.69 8.57 -1.86
C ALA A 126 -20.64 9.73 -1.46
N HIS A 127 -21.32 9.60 -0.32
CA HIS A 127 -22.20 10.62 0.25
C HIS A 127 -21.44 11.77 0.93
N ARG A 128 -20.13 11.60 1.20
CA ARG A 128 -19.26 12.55 1.89
C ARG A 128 -18.07 12.92 0.98
N PRO A 129 -18.23 13.97 0.14
CA PRO A 129 -17.15 14.43 -0.73
C PRO A 129 -15.87 14.74 0.05
N PHE A 130 -14.72 14.47 -0.56
CA PHE A 130 -13.41 14.83 -0.01
C PHE A 130 -13.32 16.34 0.26
N HIS A 131 -12.90 16.71 1.48
CA HIS A 131 -12.71 18.08 1.92
C HIS A 131 -11.26 18.28 2.39
N PRO A 132 -10.37 18.85 1.55
CA PRO A 132 -8.94 18.88 1.84
C PRO A 132 -8.61 19.71 3.08
N GLY A 133 -7.60 19.30 3.84
CA GLY A 133 -7.15 20.00 5.04
C GLY A 133 -6.61 21.41 4.78
N ARG A 134 -6.36 21.77 3.52
CA ARG A 134 -5.97 23.11 3.07
C ARG A 134 -6.61 23.46 1.73
N PRO A 135 -6.64 24.75 1.33
CA PRO A 135 -7.10 25.12 -0.01
C PRO A 135 -6.27 24.44 -1.11
N MET A 136 -6.96 23.75 -2.03
CA MET A 136 -6.37 23.10 -3.18
C MET A 136 -7.03 23.58 -4.47
N PHE A 137 -6.23 23.82 -5.51
CA PHE A 137 -6.74 24.15 -6.85
C PHE A 137 -7.41 22.94 -7.52
N THR A 138 -6.95 21.74 -7.18
CA THR A 138 -7.36 20.48 -7.79
C THR A 138 -7.50 19.40 -6.72
N ARG A 139 -7.49 18.13 -7.14
CA ARG A 139 -7.68 16.94 -6.31
C ARG A 139 -6.59 15.92 -6.61
N PHE A 140 -6.39 14.98 -5.70
CA PHE A 140 -5.42 13.91 -5.88
C PHE A 140 -5.80 13.00 -7.06
N VAL A 141 -4.78 12.43 -7.71
CA VAL A 141 -4.95 11.42 -8.75
C VAL A 141 -4.93 10.06 -8.08
N THR A 142 -6.11 9.53 -7.75
CA THR A 142 -6.30 8.16 -7.25
C THR A 142 -7.04 7.32 -8.29
N GLY A 143 -8.37 7.20 -8.22
CA GLY A 143 -9.20 6.40 -9.13
C GLY A 143 -8.63 4.99 -9.31
N ASP A 144 -8.54 4.54 -10.56
CA ASP A 144 -7.94 3.25 -10.91
C ASP A 144 -6.43 3.16 -10.59
N GLY A 145 -5.78 4.27 -10.29
CA GLY A 145 -4.36 4.35 -9.94
C GLY A 145 -4.04 4.05 -8.48
N GLY A 146 -5.04 3.88 -7.60
CA GLY A 146 -4.82 3.71 -6.16
C GLY A 146 -4.20 4.93 -5.48
N VAL A 147 -3.77 4.77 -4.22
CA VAL A 147 -3.26 5.89 -3.39
C VAL A 147 -2.00 6.55 -3.97
N GLY A 148 -1.19 5.82 -4.73
CA GLY A 148 0.10 6.29 -5.20
C GLY A 148 1.04 5.14 -5.55
N HIS A 149 2.32 5.33 -5.24
CA HIS A 149 3.34 4.29 -5.31
C HIS A 149 4.31 4.41 -4.14
N VAL A 150 5.05 3.34 -3.86
CA VAL A 150 6.10 3.31 -2.82
C VAL A 150 7.37 2.66 -3.35
N LEU A 151 8.53 3.20 -2.93
CA LEU A 151 9.83 2.59 -3.10
C LEU A 151 10.15 1.80 -1.83
N LEU A 152 10.42 0.51 -1.97
CA LEU A 152 10.58 -0.43 -0.86
C LEU A 152 11.98 -1.05 -0.84
N ASN A 153 12.38 -1.50 0.34
CA ASN A 153 13.52 -2.40 0.48
C ASN A 153 13.20 -3.76 -0.16
N HIS A 154 14.25 -4.51 -0.52
CA HIS A 154 14.09 -5.82 -1.15
C HIS A 154 15.15 -6.83 -0.67
N ALA A 155 14.80 -8.12 -0.73
CA ALA A 155 15.68 -9.25 -0.38
C ALA A 155 16.41 -9.85 -1.61
N GLY A 156 16.63 -9.03 -2.64
CA GLY A 156 17.12 -9.44 -3.97
C GLY A 156 16.06 -9.23 -5.06
N LEU A 157 16.48 -8.66 -6.20
CA LEU A 157 15.54 -8.20 -7.23
C LEU A 157 14.83 -9.35 -7.95
N ASP A 158 15.49 -10.50 -8.14
CA ASP A 158 14.87 -11.67 -8.81
C ASP A 158 13.72 -12.23 -7.98
N ALA A 159 13.95 -12.52 -6.69
CA ALA A 159 12.91 -13.03 -5.80
C ALA A 159 11.75 -12.04 -5.62
N THR A 160 12.06 -10.75 -5.59
CA THR A 160 11.07 -9.67 -5.50
C THR A 160 10.22 -9.60 -6.77
N TYR A 161 10.86 -9.64 -7.93
CA TYR A 161 10.18 -9.66 -9.22
C TYR A 161 9.23 -10.86 -9.34
N ASP A 162 9.72 -12.06 -9.03
CA ASP A 162 8.92 -13.28 -9.12
C ASP A 162 7.71 -13.23 -8.18
N PHE A 163 7.89 -12.75 -6.94
CA PHE A 163 6.80 -12.60 -5.99
C PHE A 163 5.70 -11.65 -6.49
N TYR A 164 6.04 -10.41 -6.84
CA TYR A 164 5.03 -9.43 -7.27
C TYR A 164 4.42 -9.80 -8.63
N ARG A 165 5.17 -10.47 -9.51
CA ARG A 165 4.64 -11.05 -10.75
C ARG A 165 3.59 -12.12 -10.47
N ASN A 166 3.83 -12.99 -9.49
CA ASN A 166 2.86 -14.01 -9.08
C ASN A 166 1.59 -13.42 -8.46
N LEU A 167 1.66 -12.20 -7.90
CA LEU A 167 0.47 -11.43 -7.50
C LEU A 167 -0.26 -10.77 -8.69
N GLY A 168 0.15 -11.08 -9.92
CA GLY A 168 -0.47 -10.60 -11.15
C GLY A 168 0.02 -9.23 -11.62
N MET A 169 1.10 -8.69 -11.04
CA MET A 169 1.72 -7.46 -11.52
C MET A 169 2.63 -7.72 -12.72
N ARG A 170 2.90 -6.67 -13.49
CA ARG A 170 3.90 -6.64 -14.56
C ARG A 170 5.03 -5.68 -14.20
N GLY A 171 6.22 -5.83 -14.76
CA GLY A 171 7.33 -4.94 -14.46
C GLY A 171 8.67 -5.41 -15.02
N SER A 172 9.70 -4.60 -14.81
CA SER A 172 11.08 -4.90 -15.17
C SER A 172 12.05 -3.89 -14.54
N LEU A 173 13.36 -4.13 -14.70
CA LEU A 173 14.36 -3.09 -14.47
C LEU A 173 14.17 -1.96 -15.50
N GLU A 174 14.02 -0.74 -15.01
CA GLU A 174 13.86 0.44 -15.88
C GLU A 174 15.06 1.38 -15.82
N TYR A 175 15.82 1.34 -14.71
CA TYR A 175 17.00 2.18 -14.54
C TYR A 175 18.21 1.38 -14.05
N ARG A 176 19.37 1.80 -14.56
CA ARG A 176 20.70 1.40 -14.11
C ARG A 176 21.51 2.67 -13.86
N MET A 177 21.77 2.96 -12.59
CA MET A 177 22.44 4.19 -12.18
C MET A 177 23.85 3.89 -11.68
N PRO A 178 24.91 4.44 -12.32
CA PRO A 178 26.27 4.29 -11.83
C PRO A 178 26.44 5.06 -10.51
N MET A 179 27.09 4.43 -9.53
CA MET A 179 27.36 4.99 -8.21
C MET A 179 28.83 5.42 -8.09
N PRO A 180 29.17 6.40 -7.20
CA PRO A 180 30.54 6.88 -7.04
C PRO A 180 31.57 5.82 -6.62
N ASP A 181 31.13 4.74 -5.99
CA ASP A 181 31.94 3.59 -5.56
C ASP A 181 32.23 2.59 -6.69
N GLY A 182 31.72 2.85 -7.90
CA GLY A 182 31.87 1.98 -9.07
C GLY A 182 30.79 0.90 -9.20
N ASN A 183 29.88 0.78 -8.23
CA ASN A 183 28.73 -0.11 -8.32
C ASN A 183 27.65 0.47 -9.25
N THR A 184 26.71 -0.37 -9.69
CA THR A 184 25.52 0.07 -10.44
C THR A 184 24.28 -0.26 -9.61
N LEU A 185 23.46 0.75 -9.33
CA LEU A 185 22.18 0.60 -8.69
C LEU A 185 21.11 0.30 -9.75
N GLU A 186 20.39 -0.79 -9.59
CA GLU A 186 19.31 -1.18 -10.50
C GLU A 186 17.96 -0.93 -9.84
N PHE A 187 17.01 -0.37 -10.59
CA PHE A 187 15.66 -0.12 -10.08
C PHE A 187 14.63 -0.95 -10.85
N LEU A 188 13.95 -1.82 -10.11
CA LEU A 188 12.82 -2.61 -10.54
C LEU A 188 11.53 -1.82 -10.29
N PHE A 189 10.68 -1.71 -11.31
CA PHE A 189 9.36 -1.08 -11.21
C PHE A 189 8.27 -2.10 -11.53
N MET A 190 7.24 -2.16 -10.68
CA MET A 190 6.10 -3.07 -10.79
C MET A 190 4.79 -2.29 -10.88
N HIS A 191 3.95 -2.70 -11.81
CA HIS A 191 2.72 -2.00 -12.23
C HIS A 191 1.49 -2.90 -12.04
N ALA A 192 0.45 -2.36 -11.39
CA ALA A 192 -0.83 -3.04 -11.21
C ALA A 192 -1.94 -2.50 -12.14
N ASN A 193 -1.82 -1.26 -12.61
CA ASN A 193 -2.89 -0.56 -13.33
C ASN A 193 -2.33 0.49 -14.30
N SER A 194 -3.09 1.57 -14.55
CA SER A 194 -2.73 2.67 -15.46
C SER A 194 -1.75 3.68 -14.86
N ARG A 195 -1.54 3.68 -13.53
CA ARG A 195 -0.44 4.41 -12.91
C ARG A 195 0.87 3.81 -13.42
N ASP A 196 1.81 4.70 -13.75
CA ASP A 196 3.11 4.32 -14.31
C ASP A 196 3.72 3.15 -13.55
N HIS A 197 3.85 3.21 -12.22
CA HIS A 197 4.18 2.09 -11.35
C HIS A 197 3.46 2.19 -10.00
N THR A 198 3.31 1.06 -9.30
CA THR A 198 2.72 0.96 -7.96
C THR A 198 3.77 0.64 -6.90
N PHE A 199 4.74 -0.22 -7.23
CA PHE A 199 5.87 -0.52 -6.37
C PHE A 199 7.18 -0.32 -7.14
N ALA A 200 8.19 0.15 -6.44
CA ALA A 200 9.56 0.21 -6.94
C ALA A 200 10.50 -0.41 -5.91
N PHE A 201 11.62 -0.96 -6.37
CA PHE A 201 12.66 -1.56 -5.55
C PHE A 201 14.01 -1.21 -6.13
N GLY A 202 14.97 -0.83 -5.31
CA GLY A 202 16.31 -0.52 -5.82
C GLY A 202 17.39 -0.34 -4.77
N VAL A 203 17.03 -0.07 -3.52
CA VAL A 203 17.98 -0.05 -2.41
C VAL A 203 17.84 -1.36 -1.63
N PRO A 204 18.89 -2.20 -1.56
CA PRO A 204 18.84 -3.43 -0.76
C PRO A 204 18.56 -3.09 0.71
N THR A 205 17.99 -4.03 1.46
CA THR A 205 18.06 -3.97 2.93
C THR A 205 19.53 -3.91 3.34
N GLY A 206 20.02 -2.73 3.72
CA GLY A 206 21.34 -2.60 4.33
C GLY A 206 21.36 -3.46 5.58
N GLY A 207 22.38 -4.32 5.72
CA GLY A 207 22.67 -4.92 7.01
C GLY A 207 22.86 -3.79 8.03
N LYS A 208 21.95 -3.69 9.00
CA LYS A 208 22.23 -2.94 10.22
C LYS A 208 23.41 -3.59 10.94
#